data_AF-A0A836F4R1-F1
#
_entry.id   AF-A0A836F4R1-F1
#
_cell.length_a   1.000
_cell.length_b   1.000
_cell.length_c   1.000
_cell.angle_alpha   90.00
_cell.angle_beta   90.00
_cell.angle_gamma   90.00
#
_symmetry.space_group_name_H-M   'P 1'
#
loop_
_entity.id
_entity.type
_entity.pdbx_description
1 polymer ?
#
loop_
_entity_poly.entity_id
_entity_poly.type
_entity_poly.pdbx_seq_one_letter_code
_entity_poly.pdbx_strand_id
1 'polypeptide(L)'
;DENMLQNWSPYAREYDPLKAGSIDGTDTQPHDKAVSRAMIMHYEPPHDLESKAERTIFVARLGPKITNYDLKEFFSKYGDVISAKVIVDVITGVSQGYGFVEMKSEEEARRVLRRTVDATLKGYKIFIDYECGRSLKGWKPRRLGGGFGGKKESGQLRFGGKDRPFKRPIVPNILKPKR
;
A
#
# COMPACT_ATOMS: atom_id res chain seq x y z
N ASP A 1 -3.37 -10.38 -26.20
CA ASP A 1 -4.83 -10.22 -26.32
C ASP A 1 -5.27 -8.80 -26.04
N GLU A 2 -6.03 -8.19 -26.94
CA GLU A 2 -6.53 -6.80 -26.80
C GLU A 2 -7.37 -6.61 -25.53
N ASN A 3 -8.13 -7.63 -25.13
CA ASN A 3 -8.91 -7.65 -23.88
C ASN A 3 -8.06 -7.46 -22.61
N MET A 4 -6.80 -7.92 -22.60
CA MET A 4 -5.92 -7.73 -21.45
C MET A 4 -5.50 -6.27 -21.27
N LEU A 5 -5.38 -5.51 -22.37
CA LEU A 5 -4.95 -4.11 -22.31
C LEU A 5 -6.11 -3.17 -21.99
N GLN A 6 -7.33 -3.53 -22.36
CA GLN A 6 -8.52 -2.73 -22.10
C GLN A 6 -8.88 -2.69 -20.60
N ASN A 7 -8.61 -3.78 -19.88
CA ASN A 7 -8.83 -3.88 -18.43
C ASN A 7 -7.57 -3.64 -17.59
N TRP A 8 -6.46 -3.24 -18.22
CA TRP A 8 -5.19 -3.03 -17.54
C TRP A 8 -5.26 -1.84 -16.56
N SER A 9 -4.67 -2.02 -15.38
CA SER A 9 -4.53 -0.99 -14.36
C SER A 9 -3.10 -0.99 -13.83
N PRO A 10 -2.48 0.18 -13.61
CA PRO A 10 -1.20 0.27 -12.92
C PRO A 10 -1.29 -0.17 -11.45
N TYR A 11 -2.50 -0.16 -10.87
CA TYR A 11 -2.78 -0.54 -9.48
C TYR A 11 -3.53 -1.87 -9.42
N ALA A 12 -3.15 -2.70 -8.46
CA ALA A 12 -3.78 -3.98 -8.20
C ALA A 12 -5.22 -3.79 -7.68
N ARG A 13 -6.18 -4.49 -8.29
CA ARG A 13 -7.58 -4.55 -7.82
C ARG A 13 -7.80 -5.65 -6.78
N GLU A 14 -7.01 -6.72 -6.90
CA GLU A 14 -6.87 -7.79 -5.92
C GLU A 14 -5.37 -8.06 -5.77
N TYR A 15 -4.95 -8.48 -4.59
CA TYR A 15 -3.55 -8.80 -4.33
C TYR A 15 -3.27 -10.27 -4.62
N ASP A 16 -2.54 -10.51 -5.69
CA ASP A 16 -1.90 -11.79 -5.98
C ASP A 16 -0.40 -11.66 -5.71
N PRO A 17 0.19 -12.44 -4.77
CA PRO A 17 1.61 -12.34 -4.46
C PRO A 17 2.54 -12.57 -5.64
N LEU A 18 2.20 -13.48 -6.56
CA LEU A 18 2.98 -13.78 -7.76
C LEU A 18 2.95 -12.59 -8.71
N LYS A 19 1.75 -12.06 -8.96
CA LYS A 19 1.56 -10.90 -9.85
C LYS A 19 2.23 -9.67 -9.27
N ALA A 20 2.11 -9.44 -7.97
CA ALA A 20 2.81 -8.38 -7.26
C ALA A 20 4.33 -8.53 -7.33
N GLY A 21 4.89 -9.74 -7.44
CA GLY A 21 6.32 -9.93 -7.70
C GLY A 21 6.75 -9.42 -9.08
N SER A 22 5.89 -9.52 -10.08
CA SER A 22 6.18 -9.19 -11.46
C SER A 22 6.03 -7.70 -11.75
N ILE A 23 6.97 -7.13 -12.51
CA ILE A 23 6.93 -5.70 -12.87
C ILE A 23 5.72 -5.32 -13.72
N ASP A 24 5.25 -6.24 -14.56
CA ASP A 24 4.11 -6.06 -15.46
C ASP A 24 2.93 -6.99 -15.13
N GLY A 25 3.03 -7.78 -14.05
CA GLY A 25 2.01 -8.70 -13.61
C GLY A 25 1.93 -9.98 -14.46
N THR A 26 2.93 -10.31 -15.28
CA THR A 26 2.83 -11.44 -16.21
C THR A 26 3.47 -12.74 -15.71
N ASP A 27 4.28 -12.70 -14.64
CA ASP A 27 4.95 -13.89 -14.10
C ASP A 27 3.95 -15.04 -13.83
N THR A 28 4.40 -16.26 -14.12
CA THR A 28 3.67 -17.51 -13.88
C THR A 28 4.30 -18.38 -12.80
N GLN A 29 5.53 -18.07 -12.39
CA GLN A 29 6.25 -18.79 -11.34
C GLN A 29 6.94 -17.80 -10.38
N PRO A 30 7.00 -18.13 -9.08
CA PRO A 30 7.66 -17.27 -8.11
C PRO A 30 9.17 -17.22 -8.36
N HIS A 31 9.72 -16.02 -8.49
CA HIS A 31 11.16 -15.82 -8.71
C HIS A 31 11.96 -15.58 -7.42
N ASP A 32 11.29 -15.43 -6.26
CA ASP A 32 11.94 -15.28 -4.96
C ASP A 32 11.21 -16.02 -3.83
N LYS A 33 11.95 -16.39 -2.77
CA LYS A 33 11.43 -17.14 -1.60
C LYS A 33 10.30 -16.41 -0.87
N ALA A 34 10.29 -15.08 -0.87
CA ALA A 34 9.24 -14.30 -0.22
C ALA A 34 7.94 -14.33 -1.03
N VAL A 35 7.98 -14.35 -2.38
CA VAL A 35 6.79 -14.62 -3.21
C VAL A 35 6.26 -16.02 -2.92
N SER A 36 7.12 -17.05 -2.95
CA SER A 36 6.71 -18.43 -2.63
C SER A 36 6.05 -18.52 -1.27
N ARG A 37 6.63 -17.88 -0.25
CA ARG A 37 6.04 -17.81 1.10
C ARG A 37 4.68 -17.13 1.09
N ALA A 38 4.55 -15.98 0.43
CA ALA A 38 3.30 -15.23 0.40
C ALA A 38 2.15 -15.97 -0.29
N MET A 39 2.45 -16.83 -1.27
CA MET A 39 1.47 -17.69 -1.93
C MET A 39 0.92 -18.78 -0.99
N ILE A 40 1.73 -19.29 -0.08
CA ILE A 40 1.36 -20.40 0.82
C ILE A 40 0.75 -19.87 2.13
N MET A 41 1.20 -18.72 2.62
CA MET A 41 0.81 -18.21 3.93
C MET A 41 -0.64 -17.70 3.94
N HIS A 42 -1.42 -18.17 4.92
CA HIS A 42 -2.69 -17.55 5.26
C HIS A 42 -2.47 -16.23 6.01
N TYR A 43 -3.31 -15.24 5.72
CA TYR A 43 -3.35 -13.97 6.43
C TYR A 43 -4.79 -13.57 6.57
N GLU A 44 -5.20 -13.36 7.81
CA GLU A 44 -6.50 -12.83 8.13
C GLU A 44 -6.30 -11.41 8.69
N PRO A 45 -6.86 -10.38 8.05
CA PRO A 45 -6.79 -9.04 8.59
C PRO A 45 -7.65 -8.95 9.86
N PRO A 46 -7.34 -8.01 10.77
CA PRO A 46 -8.19 -7.78 11.94
C PRO A 46 -9.62 -7.44 11.51
N HIS A 47 -10.61 -8.20 11.98
CA HIS A 47 -12.03 -8.00 11.66
C HIS A 47 -12.78 -7.21 12.74
N ASP A 48 -12.35 -7.26 14.00
CA ASP A 48 -13.01 -6.61 15.15
C ASP A 48 -12.60 -5.14 15.35
N LEU A 49 -12.25 -4.44 14.28
CA LEU A 49 -11.89 -3.02 14.37
C LEU A 49 -13.14 -2.17 14.12
N GLU A 50 -13.44 -1.25 15.05
CA GLU A 50 -14.53 -0.28 14.90
C GLU A 50 -14.36 0.62 13.67
N SER A 51 -13.11 0.93 13.33
CA SER A 51 -12.78 1.79 12.18
C SER A 51 -13.22 1.18 10.85
N LYS A 52 -13.57 2.01 9.86
CA LYS A 52 -13.92 1.56 8.51
C LYS A 52 -12.72 1.61 7.57
N ALA A 53 -12.44 0.51 6.87
CA ALA A 53 -11.28 0.39 5.99
C ALA A 53 -11.30 1.41 4.84
N GLU A 54 -12.48 1.73 4.30
CA GLU A 54 -12.63 2.68 3.18
C GLU A 54 -12.24 4.11 3.60
N ARG A 55 -12.38 4.42 4.90
CA ARG A 55 -12.08 5.73 5.48
C ARG A 55 -10.71 5.78 6.15
N THR A 56 -10.02 4.64 6.19
CA THR A 56 -8.74 4.49 6.88
C THR A 56 -7.59 4.57 5.89
N ILE A 57 -6.66 5.47 6.17
CA ILE A 57 -5.42 5.62 5.42
C ILE A 57 -4.26 4.94 6.16
N PHE A 58 -3.38 4.33 5.39
CA PHE A 58 -2.10 3.81 5.85
C PHE A 58 -1.03 4.88 5.71
N VAL A 59 -0.24 5.08 6.76
CA VAL A 59 0.86 6.04 6.79
C VAL A 59 2.13 5.33 7.19
N ALA A 60 3.19 5.41 6.39
CA ALA A 60 4.47 4.76 6.63
C ALA A 60 5.64 5.75 6.51
N ARG A 61 6.85 5.24 6.78
CA ARG A 61 8.09 6.02 6.85
C ARG A 61 8.01 7.11 7.93
N LEU A 62 7.28 6.81 9.02
CA LEU A 62 7.20 7.69 10.18
C LEU A 62 8.55 7.72 10.90
N GLY A 63 8.96 8.91 11.32
CA GLY A 63 10.08 9.08 12.24
C GLY A 63 9.77 8.44 13.61
N PRO A 64 10.80 8.03 14.37
CA PRO A 64 10.64 7.25 15.61
C PRO A 64 9.92 8.02 16.73
N LYS A 65 9.89 9.36 16.66
CA LYS A 65 9.26 10.24 17.65
C LYS A 65 7.87 10.75 17.20
N ILE A 66 7.36 10.30 16.06
CA ILE A 66 6.02 10.68 15.60
C ILE A 66 4.98 9.92 16.41
N THR A 67 4.01 10.64 16.95
CA THR A 67 2.97 10.14 17.85
C THR A 67 1.59 10.12 17.18
N ASN A 68 0.61 9.50 17.85
CA ASN A 68 -0.80 9.53 17.44
C ASN A 68 -1.33 10.97 17.31
N TYR A 69 -0.90 11.85 18.21
CA TYR A 69 -1.28 13.27 18.21
C TYR A 69 -0.75 13.97 16.96
N ASP A 70 0.51 13.74 16.61
CA ASP A 70 1.14 14.36 15.44
C ASP A 70 0.44 13.95 14.14
N LEU A 71 0.04 12.68 14.03
CA LEU A 71 -0.76 12.22 12.90
C LEU A 71 -2.12 12.92 12.88
N LYS A 72 -2.84 12.94 14.01
CA LYS A 72 -4.14 13.60 14.10
C LYS A 72 -4.05 15.07 13.68
N GLU A 73 -3.13 15.83 14.27
CA GLU A 73 -2.91 17.24 13.94
C GLU A 73 -2.55 17.45 12.46
N PHE A 74 -1.69 16.61 11.90
CA PHE A 74 -1.31 16.69 10.50
C PHE A 74 -2.52 16.45 9.56
N PHE A 75 -3.31 15.40 9.83
CA PHE A 75 -4.41 15.01 8.96
C PHE A 75 -5.68 15.85 9.15
N SER A 76 -5.85 16.52 10.29
CA SER A 76 -6.94 17.47 10.54
C SER A 76 -6.99 18.63 9.52
N LYS A 77 -5.88 18.92 8.83
CA LYS A 77 -5.82 19.91 7.73
C LYS A 77 -6.62 19.49 6.49
N TYR A 78 -6.99 18.21 6.39
CA TYR A 78 -7.64 17.63 5.22
C TYR A 78 -9.06 17.15 5.50
N GLY A 79 -9.53 17.20 6.74
CA GLY A 79 -10.85 16.73 7.16
C GLY A 79 -10.91 16.39 8.64
N ASP A 80 -12.04 15.85 9.07
CA ASP A 80 -12.24 15.43 10.46
C ASP A 80 -11.59 14.06 10.69
N VAL A 81 -10.65 13.99 11.65
CA VAL A 81 -9.98 12.74 12.03
C VAL A 81 -10.74 12.07 13.17
N ILE A 82 -11.26 10.88 12.93
CA ILE A 82 -11.95 10.05 13.92
C ILE A 82 -10.93 9.40 14.85
N SER A 83 -9.92 8.74 14.28
CA SER A 83 -8.88 8.07 15.04
C SER A 83 -7.53 8.15 14.34
N ALA A 84 -6.44 8.12 15.11
CA ALA A 84 -5.07 8.06 14.60
C ALA A 84 -4.24 7.18 15.53
N LYS A 85 -3.54 6.18 14.95
CA LYS A 85 -2.78 5.19 15.71
C LYS A 85 -1.46 4.87 15.01
N VAL A 86 -0.35 5.25 15.63
CA VAL A 86 0.99 4.75 15.34
C VAL A 86 1.09 3.34 15.90
N ILE A 87 1.58 2.42 15.07
CA ILE A 87 1.84 1.06 15.51
C ILE A 87 3.19 1.01 16.20
N VAL A 88 3.19 0.45 17.40
CA VAL A 88 4.37 0.23 18.22
C VAL A 88 4.55 -1.27 18.44
N ASP A 89 5.78 -1.68 18.69
CA ASP A 89 6.05 -2.99 19.24
C ASP A 89 5.44 -3.11 20.63
N VAL A 90 4.71 -4.20 20.88
CA VAL A 90 3.94 -4.38 22.12
C VAL A 90 4.81 -4.62 23.35
N ILE A 91 6.06 -5.08 23.18
CA ILE A 91 6.98 -5.37 24.28
C ILE A 91 7.83 -4.15 24.60
N THR A 92 8.45 -3.56 23.57
CA THR A 92 9.43 -2.48 23.72
C THR A 92 8.80 -1.08 23.66
N GLY A 93 7.57 -0.95 23.17
CA GLY A 93 6.91 0.33 22.95
C GLY A 93 7.48 1.16 21.80
N VAL A 94 8.47 0.62 21.07
CA VAL A 94 9.15 1.34 19.98
C VAL A 94 8.26 1.39 18.75
N SER A 95 8.18 2.56 18.11
CA SER A 95 7.44 2.75 16.87
C SER A 95 7.95 1.81 15.77
N GLN A 96 7.01 1.15 15.07
CA GLN A 96 7.29 0.35 13.88
C GLN A 96 7.43 1.21 12.61
N GLY A 97 7.35 2.55 12.74
CA GLY A 97 7.51 3.48 11.62
C GLY A 97 6.29 3.58 10.69
N TYR A 98 5.13 3.09 11.13
CA TYR A 98 3.87 3.22 10.41
C TYR A 98 2.67 3.37 11.35
N GLY A 99 1.53 3.77 10.79
CA GLY A 99 0.29 3.96 11.51
C GLY A 99 -0.92 4.00 10.58
N PHE A 100 -2.09 4.12 11.19
CA PHE A 100 -3.37 4.22 10.52
C PHE A 100 -4.12 5.45 11.01
N VAL A 101 -4.83 6.11 10.11
CA VAL A 101 -5.66 7.28 10.43
C VAL A 101 -7.02 7.09 9.78
N GLU A 102 -8.07 7.14 10.59
CA GLU A 102 -9.45 7.08 10.11
C GLU A 102 -10.00 8.49 9.96
N MET A 103 -10.41 8.82 8.74
CA MET A 103 -11.12 10.05 8.43
C MET A 103 -12.63 9.87 8.64
N LYS A 104 -13.37 10.97 8.80
CA LYS A 104 -14.82 10.91 9.00
C LYS A 104 -15.58 10.34 7.82
N SER A 105 -15.11 10.59 6.59
CA SER A 105 -15.71 10.05 5.37
C SER A 105 -14.68 9.51 4.39
N GLU A 106 -15.15 8.70 3.44
CA GLU A 106 -14.32 8.13 2.39
C GLU A 106 -13.79 9.24 1.46
N GLU A 107 -14.60 10.25 1.18
CA GLU A 107 -14.21 11.42 0.37
C GLU A 107 -13.03 12.18 1.00
N GLU A 108 -13.01 12.28 2.33
CA GLU A 108 -11.89 12.90 3.05
C GLU A 108 -10.62 12.06 2.97
N ALA A 109 -10.72 10.74 3.15
CA ALA A 109 -9.59 9.83 2.94
C ALA A 109 -9.02 9.93 1.51
N ARG A 110 -9.90 9.94 0.50
CA ARG A 110 -9.50 10.18 -0.90
C ARG A 110 -8.85 11.56 -1.10
N ARG A 111 -9.36 12.59 -0.42
CA ARG A 111 -8.78 13.96 -0.47
C ARG A 111 -7.37 13.98 0.09
N VAL A 112 -7.13 13.31 1.22
CA VAL A 112 -5.79 13.16 1.79
C VAL A 112 -4.85 12.55 0.76
N LEU A 113 -5.23 11.41 0.16
CA LEU A 113 -4.36 10.68 -0.77
C LEU A 113 -3.96 11.46 -2.01
N ARG A 114 -4.85 12.34 -2.50
CA ARG A 114 -4.57 13.25 -3.62
C ARG A 114 -3.67 14.43 -3.24
N ARG A 115 -3.79 14.95 -2.02
CA ARG A 115 -3.13 16.20 -1.59
C ARG A 115 -1.79 16.00 -0.86
N THR A 116 -1.38 14.76 -0.60
CA THR A 116 -0.23 14.46 0.28
C THR A 116 0.88 13.63 -0.37
N VAL A 117 1.00 13.65 -1.70
CA VAL A 117 1.94 12.81 -2.46
C VAL A 117 3.41 12.95 -2.00
N ASP A 118 3.83 14.15 -1.59
CA ASP A 118 5.19 14.45 -1.10
C ASP A 118 5.19 15.06 0.31
N ALA A 119 4.23 14.65 1.14
CA ALA A 119 4.09 15.16 2.50
C ALA A 119 5.33 14.89 3.36
N THR A 120 5.66 15.87 4.21
CA THR A 120 6.70 15.75 5.24
C THR A 120 6.08 16.03 6.60
N LEU A 121 6.41 15.21 7.60
CA LEU A 121 5.98 15.37 8.99
C LEU A 121 7.20 15.31 9.90
N LYS A 122 7.43 16.40 10.67
CA LYS A 122 8.60 16.55 11.56
C LYS A 122 9.95 16.27 10.86
N GLY A 123 10.08 16.69 9.59
CA GLY A 123 11.30 16.49 8.80
C GLY A 123 11.41 15.14 8.09
N TYR A 124 10.46 14.22 8.28
CA TYR A 124 10.43 12.92 7.62
C TYR A 124 9.46 12.92 6.44
N LYS A 125 9.93 12.49 5.26
CA LYS A 125 9.04 12.22 4.12
C LYS A 125 8.18 11.00 4.42
N ILE A 126 6.89 11.23 4.59
CA ILE A 126 5.92 10.18 4.91
C ILE A 126 5.33 9.60 3.63
N PHE A 127 5.00 8.32 3.66
CA PHE A 127 4.30 7.64 2.57
C PHE A 127 2.86 7.40 2.98
N ILE A 128 1.89 7.78 2.14
CA ILE A 128 0.46 7.67 2.43
C ILE A 128 -0.25 6.90 1.31
N ASP A 129 -0.97 5.85 1.71
CA ASP A 129 -1.75 4.98 0.82
C ASP A 129 -3.08 4.57 1.48
N TYR A 130 -3.95 3.87 0.76
CA TYR A 130 -5.12 3.23 1.36
C TYR A 130 -4.72 2.10 2.31
N GLU A 131 -5.59 1.79 3.27
CA GLU A 131 -5.41 0.62 4.12
C GLU A 131 -5.67 -0.69 3.34
N CYS A 132 -4.64 -1.27 2.74
CA CYS A 132 -4.78 -2.53 1.99
C CYS A 132 -5.16 -3.75 2.84
N GLY A 133 -4.90 -3.71 4.16
CA GLY A 133 -5.12 -4.83 5.08
C GLY A 133 -6.50 -5.44 4.97
N ARG A 134 -7.52 -4.60 5.13
CA ARG A 134 -8.94 -4.98 5.08
C ARG A 134 -9.60 -4.68 3.73
N SER A 135 -9.10 -3.70 2.97
CA SER A 135 -9.75 -3.26 1.72
C SER A 135 -9.30 -4.02 0.47
N LEU A 136 -8.08 -4.57 0.44
CA LEU A 136 -7.54 -5.24 -0.75
C LEU A 136 -7.60 -6.76 -0.57
N LYS A 137 -8.53 -7.40 -1.28
CA LYS A 137 -8.70 -8.85 -1.25
C LYS A 137 -7.39 -9.58 -1.57
N GLY A 138 -7.06 -10.60 -0.79
CA GLY A 138 -5.84 -11.39 -0.96
C GLY A 138 -4.57 -10.75 -0.38
N TRP A 139 -4.65 -9.54 0.18
CA TRP A 139 -3.49 -8.81 0.68
C TRP A 139 -2.65 -9.63 1.66
N LYS A 140 -1.33 -9.59 1.48
CA LYS A 140 -0.36 -10.19 2.40
C LYS A 140 0.62 -9.13 2.88
N PRO A 141 0.86 -8.98 4.19
CA PRO A 141 1.86 -8.03 4.69
C PRO A 141 3.29 -8.49 4.38
N ARG A 142 4.25 -7.55 4.46
CA ARG A 142 5.68 -7.79 4.19
C ARG A 142 6.29 -8.94 5.00
N ARG A 143 5.91 -9.09 6.28
CA ARG A 143 6.38 -10.19 7.14
C ARG A 143 6.06 -11.59 6.60
N LEU A 144 5.01 -11.71 5.78
CA LEU A 144 4.61 -12.95 5.11
C LEU A 144 5.14 -13.03 3.67
N GLY A 145 5.98 -12.10 3.24
CA GLY A 145 6.58 -12.05 1.90
C GLY A 145 5.77 -11.28 0.85
N GLY A 146 4.62 -10.73 1.24
CA GLY A 146 3.81 -9.87 0.39
C GLY A 146 4.25 -8.40 0.44
N GLY A 147 3.28 -7.49 0.54
CA GLY A 147 3.44 -6.04 0.60
C GLY A 147 3.61 -5.38 -0.77
N PHE A 148 3.69 -4.05 -0.78
CA PHE A 148 4.04 -3.26 -1.96
C PHE A 148 5.37 -2.52 -1.80
N GLY A 149 5.96 -2.07 -2.90
CA GLY A 149 7.19 -1.27 -2.91
C GLY A 149 8.45 -2.12 -2.75
N GLY A 150 9.40 -1.65 -1.94
CA GLY A 150 10.67 -2.33 -1.70
C GLY A 150 11.85 -1.61 -2.36
N LYS A 151 13.05 -1.92 -1.86
CA LYS A 151 14.31 -1.36 -2.36
C LYS A 151 14.89 -2.30 -3.43
N LYS A 152 15.47 -1.74 -4.49
CA LYS A 152 16.01 -2.56 -5.59
C LYS A 152 17.18 -3.42 -5.08
N GLU A 153 18.01 -2.86 -4.20
CA GLU A 153 19.14 -3.57 -3.61
C GLU A 153 18.74 -4.78 -2.76
N SER A 154 17.49 -4.85 -2.26
CA SER A 154 17.06 -5.99 -1.45
C SER A 154 16.59 -7.19 -2.30
N GLY A 155 16.51 -7.05 -3.62
CA GLY A 155 16.01 -8.09 -4.52
C GLY A 155 14.53 -8.48 -4.30
N GLN A 156 13.77 -7.70 -3.52
CA GLN A 156 12.39 -8.01 -3.11
C GLN A 156 11.45 -6.85 -3.46
N LEU A 157 11.29 -6.60 -4.76
CA LEU A 157 10.33 -5.61 -5.25
C LEU A 157 8.93 -6.20 -5.33
N ARG A 158 7.93 -5.38 -5.01
CA ARG A 158 6.53 -5.69 -5.25
C ARG A 158 5.83 -4.51 -5.91
N PHE A 159 5.05 -4.83 -6.93
CA PHE A 159 4.37 -3.90 -7.82
C PHE A 159 2.86 -3.94 -7.62
N GLY A 160 2.15 -3.02 -8.26
CA GLY A 160 0.70 -2.86 -8.16
C GLY A 160 0.23 -1.94 -7.03
N GLY A 161 1.15 -1.34 -6.27
CA GLY A 161 0.83 -0.32 -5.26
C GLY A 161 1.21 1.09 -5.72
N LYS A 162 0.91 2.10 -4.91
CA LYS A 162 1.18 3.52 -5.25
C LYS A 162 2.66 3.84 -5.46
N ASP A 163 3.54 3.29 -4.61
CA ASP A 163 5.01 3.50 -4.70
C ASP A 163 5.62 2.84 -5.94
N ARG A 164 5.06 1.70 -6.37
CA ARG A 164 5.53 0.90 -7.51
C ARG A 164 4.32 0.36 -8.27
N PRO A 165 3.72 1.14 -9.17
CA PRO A 165 2.67 0.61 -10.04
C PRO A 165 3.23 -0.46 -10.98
N PHE A 166 2.34 -1.35 -11.46
CA PHE A 166 2.68 -2.22 -12.58
C PHE A 166 3.08 -1.38 -13.80
N LYS A 167 4.05 -1.86 -14.57
CA LYS A 167 4.34 -1.35 -15.90
C LYS A 167 3.38 -1.98 -16.89
N ARG A 168 2.95 -1.20 -17.88
CA ARG A 168 2.11 -1.71 -18.96
C ARG A 168 2.87 -2.82 -19.70
N PRO A 169 2.29 -4.02 -19.87
CA PRO A 169 2.93 -5.10 -20.62
C PRO A 169 3.33 -4.66 -22.02
N ILE A 170 4.53 -5.04 -22.45
CA ILE A 170 4.98 -4.79 -23.82
C ILE A 170 4.36 -5.88 -24.70
N VAL A 171 3.39 -5.48 -25.53
CA VAL A 171 2.81 -6.37 -26.55
C VAL A 171 3.49 -6.09 -27.90
N PRO A 172 4.34 -7.00 -28.40
CA PRO A 172 4.85 -6.88 -29.76
C PRO A 172 3.66 -7.05 -30.72
N ASN A 173 3.37 -6.03 -31.53
CA ASN A 173 2.38 -5.96 -32.65
C ASN A 173 1.14 -5.08 -32.48
N ILE A 174 0.93 -4.36 -31.37
CA ILE A 174 -0.07 -3.27 -31.37
C ILE A 174 0.59 -2.00 -31.90
N LEU A 175 0.32 -1.69 -33.17
CA LEU A 175 0.72 -0.47 -33.85
C LEU A 175 0.47 0.73 -32.94
N LYS A 176 1.51 1.54 -32.66
CA LYS A 176 1.33 2.83 -32.01
C LYS A 176 0.27 3.60 -32.81
N PRO A 177 -0.76 4.22 -32.18
CA PRO A 177 -1.60 5.15 -32.92
C PRO A 177 -0.68 6.21 -33.54
N LYS A 178 -0.81 6.42 -34.86
CA LYS A 178 -0.14 7.53 -35.54
C LYS A 178 -0.50 8.82 -34.78
N ARG A 179 0.52 9.59 -34.44
CA ARG A 179 0.39 10.91 -33.80
C ARG A 179 -0.48 11.83 -34.64
#